data_AF-A0A5N5Q517-F1
#
_entry.id   AF-A0A5N5Q517-F1
#
_cell.length_a   1.000
_cell.length_b   1.000
_cell.length_c   1.000
_cell.angle_alpha   90.00
_cell.angle_beta   90.00
_cell.angle_gamma   90.00
#
_symmetry.space_group_name_H-M   'P 1'
#
loop_
_entity.id
_entity.type
_entity.pdbx_description
1 polymer ?
#
loop_
_entity_poly.entity_id
_entity_poly.type
_entity_poly.pdbx_seq_one_letter_code
_entity_poly.pdbx_strand_id
1 'polypeptide(L)'
;MARYSLWVAALGLVCLIAVVTSDNNPQTESDASICAQFLDGGSTMSIARVFDMIEIKLKSYVPDMGTEMMRDFMKYADNDRDDHLNQSECQNLINYLKNRTPARRRK
;
A
#
# COMPACT_ATOMS: atom_id res chain seq x y z
N MET A 1 0.98 50.20 -37.75
CA MET A 1 -0.35 50.81 -37.93
C MET A 1 -1.39 49.82 -37.44
N ALA A 2 -2.22 50.27 -36.51
CA ALA A 2 -3.25 49.49 -35.83
C ALA A 2 -4.38 49.05 -36.77
N ARG A 3 -5.04 47.92 -36.45
CA ARG A 3 -6.50 47.81 -36.55
C ARG A 3 -7.05 46.69 -35.67
N TYR A 4 -7.96 47.12 -34.82
CA TYR A 4 -8.69 46.44 -33.77
C TYR A 4 -9.69 45.40 -34.31
N SER A 5 -10.00 44.37 -33.53
CA SER A 5 -11.39 44.13 -33.10
C SER A 5 -11.43 43.18 -31.90
N LEU A 6 -11.97 43.73 -30.81
CA LEU A 6 -12.40 43.00 -29.63
C LEU A 6 -13.51 42.02 -29.99
N TRP A 7 -13.43 40.81 -29.46
CA TRP A 7 -14.63 40.11 -28.99
C TRP A 7 -14.38 39.67 -27.55
N VAL A 8 -15.02 40.41 -26.66
CA VAL A 8 -15.13 40.12 -25.23
C VAL A 8 -16.09 38.95 -25.11
N ALA A 9 -15.58 37.76 -24.79
CA ALA A 9 -16.39 36.66 -24.28
C ALA A 9 -16.05 36.49 -22.80
N ALA A 10 -16.63 37.37 -21.99
CA ALA A 10 -16.72 37.21 -20.55
C ALA A 10 -17.79 36.16 -20.24
N LEU A 11 -17.38 34.91 -20.10
CA LEU A 11 -18.12 33.85 -19.39
C LEU A 11 -17.04 33.17 -18.54
N GLY A 12 -16.90 33.53 -17.28
CA GLY A 12 -17.91 33.12 -16.31
C GLY A 12 -17.72 31.64 -16.00
N LEU A 13 -16.51 31.25 -15.62
CA LEU A 13 -16.28 29.93 -15.07
C LEU A 13 -15.29 30.08 -13.91
N VAL A 14 -15.84 30.50 -12.77
CA VAL A 14 -15.28 30.20 -11.46
C VAL A 14 -15.36 28.68 -11.33
N CYS A 15 -14.44 27.97 -11.98
CA CYS A 15 -14.19 26.59 -11.65
C CYS A 15 -13.50 26.64 -10.30
N LEU A 16 -14.33 26.47 -9.27
CA LEU A 16 -14.00 25.87 -7.99
C LEU A 16 -12.59 25.29 -8.06
N ILE A 17 -11.65 26.05 -7.52
CA ILE A 17 -10.43 25.47 -6.99
C ILE A 17 -10.97 24.58 -5.88
N ALA A 18 -11.30 23.35 -6.23
CA ALA A 18 -11.30 22.26 -5.29
C ALA A 18 -9.86 22.29 -4.77
N VAL A 19 -9.69 22.98 -3.66
CA VAL A 19 -8.64 22.68 -2.71
C VAL A 19 -8.89 21.20 -2.43
N VAL A 20 -8.25 20.35 -3.24
CA VAL A 20 -7.92 19.01 -2.82
C VAL A 20 -7.04 19.30 -1.63
N THR A 21 -7.70 19.37 -0.47
CA THR A 21 -7.05 19.15 0.78
C THR A 21 -6.33 17.85 0.54
N SER A 22 -5.00 17.93 0.40
CA SER A 22 -4.15 16.80 0.72
C SER A 22 -4.55 16.43 2.13
N ASP A 23 -5.54 15.55 2.24
CA ASP A 23 -5.72 14.66 3.36
C ASP A 23 -4.39 13.88 3.39
N ASN A 24 -3.38 14.51 4.01
CA ASN A 24 -2.26 13.84 4.68
C ASN A 24 -2.80 13.09 5.90
N ASN A 25 -4.01 12.53 5.78
CA ASN A 25 -4.50 11.50 6.61
C ASN A 25 -3.82 10.27 6.04
N PRO A 26 -2.87 9.66 6.76
CA PRO A 26 -2.33 8.38 6.33
C PRO A 26 -3.54 7.47 6.23
N GLN A 27 -4.05 7.27 5.00
CA GLN A 27 -5.09 6.29 4.73
C GLN A 27 -4.54 5.03 5.36
N THR A 28 -5.17 4.61 6.44
CA THR A 28 -4.79 3.38 7.12
C THR A 28 -5.22 2.32 6.14
N GLU A 29 -4.32 1.99 5.20
CA GLU A 29 -4.57 1.00 4.17
C GLU A 29 -5.02 -0.25 4.90
N SER A 30 -6.24 -0.69 4.59
CA SER A 30 -6.75 -1.95 5.10
C SER A 30 -5.82 -3.09 4.69
N ASP A 31 -5.72 -4.14 5.49
CA ASP A 31 -4.81 -5.26 5.21
C ASP A 31 -5.11 -5.91 3.85
N ALA A 32 -6.39 -5.96 3.48
CA ALA A 32 -6.83 -6.38 2.16
C ALA A 32 -6.29 -5.49 1.02
N SER A 33 -6.26 -4.17 1.23
CA SER A 33 -5.73 -3.21 0.24
C SER A 33 -4.22 -3.22 0.13
N ILE A 34 -3.50 -3.62 1.19
CA ILE A 34 -2.05 -3.86 1.13
C ILE A 34 -1.80 -5.10 0.27
N CYS A 35 -2.42 -6.24 0.60
CA CYS A 35 -2.21 -7.48 -0.15
C CYS A 35 -2.52 -7.35 -1.65
N ALA A 36 -3.62 -6.68 -2.00
CA ALA A 36 -4.05 -6.50 -3.39
C ALA A 36 -3.04 -5.71 -4.27
N GLN A 37 -2.21 -4.85 -3.67
CA GLN A 37 -1.17 -4.09 -4.41
C GLN A 37 0.01 -4.98 -4.83
N PHE A 38 0.19 -6.13 -4.19
CA PHE A 38 1.36 -7.00 -4.36
C PHE A 38 1.01 -8.37 -4.95
N LEU A 39 -0.27 -8.67 -5.17
CA LEU A 39 -0.67 -9.84 -5.95
C LEU A 39 -0.12 -9.73 -7.37
N ASP A 40 0.47 -10.81 -7.84
CA ASP A 40 0.75 -11.00 -9.26
C ASP A 40 -0.60 -11.19 -9.98
N GLY A 41 -0.66 -10.94 -11.29
CA GLY A 41 -1.91 -10.90 -12.08
C GLY A 41 -2.78 -12.16 -12.04
N GLY A 42 -2.35 -13.22 -11.34
CA GLY A 42 -3.03 -14.50 -11.10
C GLY A 42 -3.68 -14.69 -9.72
N SER A 43 -3.78 -13.65 -8.88
CA SER A 43 -4.41 -13.71 -7.52
C SER A 43 -3.55 -14.29 -6.40
N THR A 44 -2.29 -14.59 -6.69
CA THR A 44 -1.27 -14.99 -5.70
C THR A 44 -0.08 -14.06 -5.81
N MET A 45 0.75 -13.97 -4.76
CA MET A 45 2.01 -13.23 -4.77
C MET A 45 3.18 -14.18 -4.53
N SER A 46 4.22 -14.07 -5.34
CA SER A 46 5.47 -14.80 -5.11
C SER A 46 6.20 -14.34 -3.85
N ILE A 47 7.07 -15.19 -3.30
CA ILE A 47 7.90 -14.85 -2.13
C ILE A 47 8.62 -13.50 -2.29
N ALA A 48 9.18 -13.21 -3.47
CA ALA A 48 9.86 -11.94 -3.73
C ALA A 48 8.92 -10.73 -3.54
N ARG A 49 7.67 -10.85 -3.99
CA ARG A 49 6.64 -9.81 -3.78
C ARG A 49 6.26 -9.65 -2.31
N VAL A 50 6.28 -10.74 -1.54
CA VAL A 50 6.06 -10.70 -0.09
C VAL A 50 7.15 -9.87 0.59
N PHE A 51 8.41 -10.06 0.20
CA PHE A 51 9.53 -9.23 0.69
C PHE A 51 9.32 -7.75 0.37
N ASP A 52 8.99 -7.42 -0.88
CA ASP A 52 8.73 -6.05 -1.31
C ASP A 52 7.58 -5.43 -0.51
N MET A 53 6.47 -6.15 -0.34
CA MET A 53 5.31 -5.70 0.43
C MET A 53 5.72 -5.33 1.85
N ILE A 54 6.50 -6.20 2.48
CA ILE A 54 6.87 -6.00 3.87
C ILE A 54 7.87 -4.86 4.02
N GLU A 55 8.87 -4.75 3.14
CA GLU A 55 9.82 -3.65 3.16
C GLU A 55 9.16 -2.28 2.89
N ILE A 56 8.19 -2.22 1.97
CA ILE A 56 7.54 -0.97 1.58
C ILE A 56 6.45 -0.56 2.58
N LYS A 57 5.60 -1.51 3.00
CA LYS A 57 4.37 -1.20 3.77
C LYS A 57 4.47 -1.56 5.24
N LEU A 58 5.31 -2.52 5.62
CA LEU A 58 5.32 -3.10 6.98
C LEU A 58 6.68 -3.00 7.70
N LYS A 59 7.66 -2.29 7.14
CA LYS A 59 8.99 -2.08 7.73
C LYS A 59 8.96 -1.48 9.13
N SER A 60 7.93 -0.69 9.45
CA SER A 60 7.73 -0.16 10.80
C SER A 60 7.35 -1.24 11.83
N TYR A 61 6.67 -2.30 11.39
CA TYR A 61 6.35 -3.47 12.20
C TYR A 61 7.52 -4.45 12.25
N VAL A 62 8.44 -4.40 11.28
CA VAL A 62 9.54 -5.35 11.26
C VAL A 62 10.82 -4.64 10.82
N PRO A 63 11.47 -3.92 11.76
CA PRO A 63 12.58 -3.03 11.42
C PRO A 63 13.84 -3.77 10.98
N ASP A 64 13.92 -5.09 11.16
CA ASP A 64 15.09 -5.88 10.82
C ASP A 64 14.74 -7.36 10.55
N MET A 65 14.10 -7.63 9.41
CA MET A 65 13.97 -9.02 8.93
C MET A 65 15.23 -9.40 8.18
N GLY A 66 16.09 -10.16 8.85
CA GLY A 66 17.01 -11.05 8.14
C GLY A 66 16.22 -12.01 7.25
N THR A 67 16.84 -12.44 6.14
CA THR A 67 16.29 -13.39 5.16
C THR A 67 15.81 -14.71 5.80
N GLU A 68 16.41 -15.12 6.91
CA GLU A 68 16.02 -16.32 7.66
C GLU A 68 14.66 -16.18 8.35
N MET A 69 14.41 -15.05 9.02
CA MET A 69 13.13 -14.78 9.67
C MET A 69 12.01 -14.66 8.66
N MET A 70 12.28 -14.09 7.47
CA MET A 70 11.28 -14.04 6.42
C MET A 70 10.96 -15.42 5.86
N ARG A 71 11.97 -16.28 5.68
CA ARG A 71 11.73 -17.66 5.23
C ARG A 71 10.84 -18.41 6.21
N ASP A 72 11.02 -18.19 7.52
CA ASP A 72 10.16 -18.78 8.54
C ASP A 72 8.76 -18.16 8.55
N PHE A 73 8.61 -16.87 8.24
CA PHE A 73 7.29 -16.26 8.03
C PHE A 73 6.58 -16.84 6.82
N MET A 74 7.30 -17.05 5.72
CA MET A 74 6.72 -17.63 4.53
C MET A 74 6.19 -19.03 4.82
N LYS A 75 6.97 -19.89 5.49
CA LYS A 75 6.51 -21.22 5.91
C LYS A 75 5.28 -21.22 6.83
N TYR A 76 5.07 -20.12 7.57
CA TYR A 76 3.93 -19.99 8.47
C TYR A 76 2.70 -19.41 7.78
N ALA A 77 2.90 -18.49 6.83
CA ALA A 77 1.84 -17.82 6.10
C ALA A 77 1.32 -18.66 4.93
N ASP A 78 2.21 -19.36 4.24
CA ASP A 78 1.93 -20.31 3.15
C ASP A 78 1.38 -21.62 3.73
N ASN A 79 0.06 -21.71 3.80
CA ASN A 79 -0.62 -22.80 4.49
C ASN A 79 -0.79 -24.02 3.57
N ASP A 80 -0.96 -23.80 2.27
CA ASP A 80 -1.05 -24.88 1.28
C ASP A 80 0.32 -25.33 0.72
N ARG A 81 1.39 -24.60 1.05
CA ARG A 81 2.80 -24.90 0.73
C ARG A 81 3.06 -24.84 -0.77
N ASP A 82 2.47 -23.87 -1.45
CA ASP A 82 2.61 -23.66 -2.88
C ASP A 82 3.72 -22.66 -3.26
N ASP A 83 4.50 -22.18 -2.27
CA ASP A 83 5.53 -21.15 -2.40
C ASP A 83 4.99 -19.77 -2.87
N HIS A 84 3.68 -19.56 -2.80
CA HIS A 84 3.00 -18.29 -3.06
C HIS A 84 2.12 -17.93 -1.85
N LEU A 85 1.62 -16.70 -1.81
CA LEU A 85 0.55 -16.33 -0.89
C LEU A 85 -0.65 -15.87 -1.69
N ASN A 86 -1.81 -16.48 -1.44
CA ASN A 86 -3.07 -15.91 -1.88
C ASN A 86 -3.49 -14.73 -0.98
N GLN A 87 -4.58 -14.06 -1.35
CA GLN A 87 -5.10 -12.90 -0.61
C GLN A 87 -5.39 -13.21 0.87
N SER A 88 -5.88 -14.40 1.20
CA SER A 88 -6.21 -14.79 2.58
C SER A 88 -4.94 -15.01 3.41
N GLU A 89 -3.94 -15.68 2.83
CA GLU A 89 -2.68 -15.97 3.49
C GLU A 89 -1.85 -14.71 3.72
N CYS A 90 -1.86 -13.79 2.75
CA CYS A 90 -1.28 -12.47 2.93
C CYS A 90 -1.94 -11.71 4.10
N GLN A 91 -3.27 -11.69 4.20
CA GLN A 91 -3.95 -11.01 5.32
C GLN A 91 -3.57 -11.64 6.67
N ASN A 92 -3.45 -12.96 6.73
CA ASN A 92 -2.99 -13.67 7.92
C ASN A 92 -1.57 -13.27 8.30
N LEU A 93 -0.66 -13.16 7.32
CA LEU A 93 0.70 -12.69 7.53
C LEU A 93 0.73 -11.26 8.09
N ILE A 94 -0.03 -10.33 7.50
CA ILE A 94 -0.08 -8.93 7.97
C ILE A 94 -0.60 -8.86 9.41
N ASN A 95 -1.70 -9.56 9.70
CA ASN A 95 -2.27 -9.63 11.04
C ASN A 95 -1.26 -10.20 12.05
N TYR A 96 -0.55 -11.25 11.67
CA TYR A 96 0.48 -11.85 12.51
C TYR A 96 1.62 -10.88 12.80
N LEU A 97 2.14 -10.17 11.78
CA LEU A 97 3.20 -9.17 11.96
C LEU A 97 2.77 -8.02 12.87
N LYS A 98 1.55 -7.50 12.70
CA LYS A 98 0.99 -6.44 13.55
C LYS A 98 0.81 -6.86 15.00
N ASN A 99 0.39 -8.11 15.24
CA ASN A 99 0.16 -8.63 16.58
C ASN A 99 1.46 -9.02 17.29
N ARG A 100 2.45 -9.53 16.54
CA ARG A 100 3.74 -9.96 17.10
C ARG A 100 4.65 -8.78 17.43
N THR A 101 4.58 -7.70 16.65
CA THR A 101 5.34 -6.50 16.94
C THR A 101 4.50 -5.58 17.80
N PRO A 102 4.74 -5.48 19.13
CA PRO A 102 4.06 -4.48 19.92
C PRO A 102 4.38 -3.13 19.30
N ALA A 103 3.36 -2.49 18.73
CA ALA A 103 3.46 -1.14 18.21
C ALA A 103 4.24 -0.34 19.25
N ARG A 104 5.45 0.12 18.91
CA ARG A 104 6.24 0.97 19.79
C ARG A 104 5.28 2.07 20.23
N ARG A 105 4.80 2.00 21.47
CA ARG A 105 4.01 3.06 22.09
C ARG A 105 4.93 4.26 22.01
N ARG A 106 4.64 5.16 21.06
CA ARG A 106 5.31 6.46 20.93
C ARG A 106 5.13 7.12 22.30
N LYS A 107 6.21 7.19 23.07
CA LYS A 107 6.33 8.06 24.24
C LYS A 107 6.52 9.49 23.75
#